data_AF-A0A847SDK7-F1
#
_entry.id   AF-A0A847SDK7-F1
#
_cell.length_a   1.000
_cell.length_b   1.000
_cell.length_c   1.000
_cell.angle_alpha   90.00
_cell.angle_beta   90.00
_cell.angle_gamma   90.00
#
_symmetry.space_group_name_H-M   'P 1'
#
loop_
_entity.id
_entity.type
_entity.pdbx_description
1 polymer ?
#
loop_
_entity_poly.entity_id
_entity_poly.type
_entity_poly.pdbx_seq_one_letter_code
_entity_poly.pdbx_strand_id
1 'polypeptide(L)'
;MNIGQKIARLREIRGIKQADLARRLGITQQALSKMENCEVVDDERLERVASALEVSPDVIRNFREDVIINNVYDQNNTVINYQFNPIEKIVALYDQLLATERKRIELLETLLKIEQEKKH
;
A
#
# COMPACT_ATOMS: atom_id res chain seq x y z
N MET A 1 8.02 4.12 -11.70
CA MET A 1 7.72 2.82 -12.32
C MET A 1 6.54 2.97 -13.24
N ASN A 2 6.72 2.65 -14.53
CA ASN A 2 5.66 2.69 -15.53
C ASN A 2 4.80 1.42 -15.50
N ILE A 3 3.70 1.37 -16.25
CA ILE A 3 2.73 0.24 -16.19
C ILE A 3 3.37 -1.09 -16.59
N GLY A 4 4.18 -1.12 -17.65
CA GLY A 4 4.90 -2.32 -18.08
C GLY A 4 5.80 -2.89 -16.98
N GLN A 5 6.56 -2.03 -16.31
CA GLN A 5 7.42 -2.42 -15.19
C GLN A 5 6.60 -2.97 -14.01
N LYS A 6 5.40 -2.44 -13.74
CA LYS A 6 4.50 -2.99 -12.69
C LYS A 6 4.05 -4.41 -13.04
N ILE A 7 3.72 -4.66 -14.30
CA ILE A 7 3.35 -5.99 -14.81
C ILE A 7 4.51 -6.98 -14.61
N ALA A 8 5.73 -6.58 -14.99
CA ALA A 8 6.92 -7.42 -14.83
C ALA A 8 7.16 -7.80 -13.36
N ARG A 9 7.07 -6.82 -12.44
CA ARG A 9 7.24 -7.05 -11.01
C ARG A 9 6.16 -7.94 -10.42
N LEU A 10 4.90 -7.69 -10.74
CA LEU A 10 3.79 -8.56 -10.29
C LEU A 10 3.96 -10.00 -10.78
N ARG A 11 4.39 -10.17 -12.03
CA ARG A 11 4.68 -11.49 -12.60
C ARG A 11 5.77 -12.21 -11.80
N GLU A 12 6.87 -11.52 -11.48
CA GLU A 12 7.99 -12.06 -10.70
C GLU A 12 7.56 -12.47 -9.29
N ILE A 13 6.78 -11.63 -8.62
CA ILE A 13 6.25 -11.90 -7.26
C ILE A 13 5.33 -13.12 -7.26
N ARG A 14 4.54 -13.32 -8.32
CA ARG A 14 3.71 -14.51 -8.50
C ARG A 14 4.52 -15.76 -8.91
N GLY A 15 5.84 -15.65 -9.08
CA GLY A 15 6.69 -16.76 -9.49
C GLY A 15 6.44 -17.24 -10.92
N ILE A 16 5.81 -16.41 -11.77
CA ILE A 16 5.43 -16.78 -13.13
C ILE A 16 6.59 -16.43 -14.09
N LYS A 17 7.02 -17.40 -14.91
CA LYS A 17 8.02 -17.13 -15.96
C LYS A 17 7.39 -16.29 -17.08
N GLN A 18 8.19 -15.43 -17.70
CA GLN A 18 7.72 -14.59 -18.82
C GLN A 18 7.09 -15.43 -19.94
N ALA A 19 7.69 -16.57 -20.32
CA ALA A 19 7.14 -17.46 -21.32
C ALA A 19 5.76 -18.04 -20.94
N ASP A 20 5.51 -18.29 -19.65
CA ASP A 20 4.24 -18.84 -19.19
C ASP A 20 3.14 -17.77 -19.18
N LEU A 21 3.44 -16.54 -18.74
CA LEU A 21 2.48 -15.43 -18.85
C LEU A 21 2.15 -15.11 -20.31
N ALA A 22 3.15 -15.12 -21.20
CA ALA A 22 2.94 -14.93 -22.63
C ALA A 22 1.98 -15.99 -23.21
N ARG A 23 2.16 -17.26 -22.80
CA ARG A 23 1.26 -18.37 -23.16
C ARG A 23 -0.16 -18.14 -22.66
N ARG A 24 -0.34 -17.73 -21.40
CA ARG A 24 -1.67 -17.38 -20.83
C ARG A 24 -2.37 -16.26 -21.60
N LEU A 25 -1.60 -15.30 -22.09
CA LEU A 25 -2.11 -14.16 -22.86
C LEU A 25 -2.33 -14.46 -24.35
N GLY A 26 -1.86 -15.62 -24.84
CA GLY A 26 -1.90 -15.97 -26.26
C GLY A 26 -0.97 -15.12 -27.13
N ILE A 27 0.13 -14.63 -26.57
CA ILE A 27 1.12 -13.79 -27.27
C ILE A 27 2.51 -14.43 -27.22
N THR A 28 3.44 -13.93 -28.03
CA THR A 28 4.84 -14.39 -27.99
C THR A 28 5.57 -13.83 -26.76
N GLN A 29 6.61 -14.53 -26.30
CA GLN A 29 7.46 -14.03 -25.21
C GLN A 29 8.09 -12.68 -25.56
N GLN A 30 8.49 -12.44 -26.81
CA GLN A 30 9.04 -11.14 -27.23
C GLN A 30 7.98 -10.03 -27.16
N ALA A 31 6.71 -10.33 -27.50
CA ALA A 31 5.62 -9.38 -27.37
C ALA A 31 5.37 -9.02 -25.89
N LEU A 32 5.41 -10.00 -24.99
CA LEU A 32 5.31 -9.74 -23.56
C LEU A 32 6.50 -8.91 -23.05
N SER A 33 7.73 -9.23 -23.46
CA SER A 33 8.92 -8.46 -23.08
C SER A 33 8.82 -7.00 -23.54
N LYS A 34 8.30 -6.75 -24.75
CA LYS A 34 8.03 -5.38 -25.22
C LYS A 34 6.97 -4.69 -24.37
N MET A 35 5.91 -5.39 -23.99
CA MET A 35 4.85 -4.86 -23.12
C MET A 35 5.38 -4.49 -21.73
N GLU A 36 6.20 -5.36 -21.12
CA GLU A 36 6.83 -5.12 -19.82
C GLU A 36 7.81 -3.94 -19.82
N ASN A 37 8.35 -3.57 -20.98
CA ASN A 37 9.20 -2.39 -21.15
C ASN A 37 8.44 -1.15 -21.66
N CYS A 38 7.13 -1.27 -21.89
CA CYS A 38 6.32 -0.17 -22.40
C CYS A 38 5.87 0.76 -21.28
N GLU A 39 5.85 2.06 -21.55
CA GLU A 39 5.43 3.05 -20.56
C GLU A 39 3.92 3.04 -20.32
N VAL A 40 3.16 2.83 -21.39
CA VAL A 40 1.70 2.81 -21.40
C VAL A 40 1.20 1.48 -21.96
N VAL A 41 0.20 0.90 -21.30
CA VAL A 41 -0.54 -0.27 -21.78
C VAL A 41 -2.01 0.15 -21.83
N ASP A 42 -2.68 -0.16 -22.93
CA ASP A 42 -4.12 0.12 -23.08
C ASP A 42 -4.96 -0.69 -22.09
N ASP A 43 -6.13 -0.17 -21.73
CA ASP A 43 -6.96 -0.75 -20.66
C ASP A 43 -7.43 -2.18 -20.98
N GLU A 44 -7.75 -2.48 -22.24
CA GLU A 44 -8.15 -3.84 -22.66
C GLU A 44 -7.02 -4.85 -22.42
N ARG A 45 -5.79 -4.51 -22.83
CA ARG A 45 -4.63 -5.36 -22.54
C ARG A 45 -4.33 -5.45 -21.05
N LEU A 46 -4.48 -4.35 -20.32
CA LEU A 46 -4.27 -4.33 -18.87
C LEU A 46 -5.24 -5.28 -18.16
N GLU A 47 -6.51 -5.31 -18.56
CA GLU A 47 -7.52 -6.24 -18.04
C GLU A 47 -7.19 -7.70 -18.32
N ARG A 48 -6.71 -8.00 -19.53
CA ARG A 48 -6.27 -9.36 -19.90
C ARG A 48 -5.06 -9.79 -19.08
N VAL A 49 -4.10 -8.90 -18.87
CA VAL A 49 -2.92 -9.15 -18.03
C VAL A 49 -3.32 -9.36 -16.58
N ALA A 50 -4.19 -8.51 -16.04
CA ALA A 50 -4.70 -8.63 -14.67
C ALA A 50 -5.39 -9.98 -14.46
N SER A 51 -6.23 -10.39 -15.42
CA SER A 51 -6.90 -11.69 -15.42
C SER A 51 -5.91 -12.85 -15.46
N ALA A 52 -4.88 -12.79 -16.33
CA ALA A 52 -3.85 -13.83 -16.44
C ALA A 52 -2.95 -13.94 -15.19
N LEU A 53 -2.79 -12.83 -14.47
CA LEU A 53 -2.09 -12.72 -13.19
C LEU A 53 -3.01 -12.93 -11.97
N GLU A 54 -4.31 -13.19 -12.17
CA GLU A 54 -5.28 -13.39 -11.09
C GLU A 54 -5.27 -12.23 -10.06
N VAL A 55 -5.38 -11.00 -10.58
CA VAL A 55 -5.51 -9.73 -9.84
C VAL A 55 -6.55 -8.83 -10.50
N SER A 56 -7.01 -7.79 -9.81
CA SER A 56 -7.76 -6.71 -10.48
C SER A 56 -6.82 -5.78 -11.25
N PRO A 57 -7.29 -5.10 -12.32
CA PRO A 57 -6.51 -4.10 -13.05
C PRO A 57 -5.98 -2.99 -12.14
N ASP A 58 -6.75 -2.62 -11.11
CA ASP A 58 -6.38 -1.60 -10.14
C ASP A 58 -5.19 -1.99 -9.27
N VAL A 59 -4.98 -3.30 -9.03
CA VAL A 59 -3.76 -3.78 -8.38
C VAL A 59 -2.55 -3.43 -9.23
N ILE A 60 -2.61 -3.61 -10.56
CA ILE A 60 -1.50 -3.25 -11.45
C ILE A 60 -1.31 -1.73 -11.47
N ARG A 61 -2.40 -0.94 -11.61
CA ARG A 61 -2.31 0.53 -11.65
C ARG A 61 -1.72 1.11 -10.37
N ASN A 62 -2.13 0.59 -9.21
CA ASN A 62 -1.74 1.10 -7.90
C ASN A 62 -0.54 0.37 -7.29
N PHE A 63 0.05 -0.60 -7.99
CA PHE A 63 1.19 -1.35 -7.48
C PHE A 63 2.34 -0.40 -7.14
N ARG A 64 2.90 -0.62 -5.95
CA ARG A 64 4.13 0.00 -5.46
C ARG A 64 4.99 -1.06 -4.76
N GLU A 65 6.29 -1.00 -5.00
CA GLU A 65 7.26 -2.02 -4.57
C GLU A 65 7.48 -2.00 -3.05
N ASP A 66 7.40 -0.82 -2.44
CA ASP A 66 7.48 -0.58 -0.99
C ASP A 66 6.35 -1.26 -0.19
N VAL A 67 5.14 -1.28 -0.75
CA VAL A 67 3.97 -1.92 -0.12
C VAL A 67 4.13 -3.44 -0.03
N ILE A 68 4.86 -4.06 -0.96
CA ILE A 68 5.04 -5.51 -0.99
C ILE A 68 6.13 -5.97 -0.05
N ILE A 69 7.21 -5.20 0.10
CA ILE A 69 8.27 -5.50 1.06
C ILE A 69 7.67 -5.61 2.48
N ASN A 70 6.74 -4.72 2.85
CA ASN A 70 6.08 -4.78 4.16
C ASN A 70 5.19 -6.02 4.34
N ASN A 71 4.65 -6.60 3.27
CA ASN A 71 3.73 -7.74 3.32
C ASN A 71 4.41 -9.10 3.11
N VAL A 72 5.61 -9.17 2.50
CA VAL A 72 6.37 -10.43 2.37
C VAL A 72 6.91 -10.93 3.72
N TYR A 73 7.04 -10.04 4.71
CA TYR A 73 7.35 -10.43 6.10
C TYR A 73 6.16 -11.04 6.85
N ASP A 74 4.92 -10.92 6.34
CA ASP A 74 3.73 -11.49 6.96
C ASP A 74 3.15 -12.60 6.06
N GLN A 75 3.44 -13.85 6.42
CA GLN A 75 3.39 -15.04 5.56
C GLN A 75 1.99 -15.54 5.18
N ASN A 76 0.96 -14.69 5.03
CA ASN A 76 -0.43 -15.13 4.84
C ASN A 76 -1.13 -14.45 3.66
N ASN A 77 -0.66 -14.79 2.45
CA ASN A 77 -1.30 -14.83 1.12
C ASN A 77 -2.69 -14.20 0.89
N THR A 78 -2.96 -12.98 1.37
CA THR A 78 -4.17 -12.23 1.02
C THR A 78 -3.77 -10.82 0.63
N VAL A 79 -3.83 -10.53 -0.66
CA VAL A 79 -3.69 -9.16 -1.19
C VAL A 79 -4.94 -8.39 -0.81
N ILE A 80 -5.03 -7.97 0.46
CA ILE A 80 -5.99 -6.95 0.86
C ILE A 80 -5.23 -5.64 0.87
N ASN A 81 -5.58 -4.81 -0.10
CA ASN A 81 -5.08 -3.46 -0.28
C ASN A 81 -5.61 -2.56 0.85
N TYR A 82 -5.22 -2.82 2.09
CA TYR A 82 -5.37 -1.84 3.15
C TYR A 82 -4.19 -0.89 3.03
N GLN A 83 -4.47 0.38 2.73
CA GLN A 83 -3.59 1.52 3.05
C GLN A 83 -3.44 1.65 4.58
N PHE A 84 -3.05 0.57 5.25
CA PHE A 84 -2.71 0.61 6.65
C PHE A 84 -1.27 1.09 6.72
N ASN A 85 -1.10 2.41 6.85
CA ASN A 85 0.17 3.00 7.18
C ASN A 85 0.31 3.03 8.71
N PRO A 86 1.00 2.04 9.33
CA PRO A 86 1.10 1.97 10.78
C PRO A 86 1.74 3.23 11.38
N ILE A 87 2.68 3.85 10.66
CA ILE A 87 3.38 5.06 11.12
C ILE A 87 2.40 6.22 11.24
N GLU A 88 1.54 6.44 10.23
CA GLU A 88 0.55 7.51 10.25
C GLU A 88 -0.44 7.34 11.40
N LYS A 89 -0.89 6.10 11.67
CA LYS A 89 -1.76 5.80 12.81
C LYS A 89 -1.06 6.02 14.15
N ILE A 90 0.22 5.67 14.26
CA ILE A 90 1.02 5.92 15.47
C ILE A 90 1.14 7.43 15.71
N VAL A 91 1.45 8.22 14.68
CA VAL A 91 1.53 9.68 14.78
C VAL A 91 0.20 10.27 15.24
N ALA A 92 -0.92 9.85 14.64
CA ALA A 92 -2.25 10.30 15.04
C ALA A 92 -2.58 9.96 16.51
N LEU A 93 -2.19 8.77 16.99
CA LEU A 93 -2.34 8.37 18.40
C LEU A 93 -1.48 9.23 19.32
N TYR A 94 -0.25 9.56 18.93
CA TYR A 94 0.63 10.45 19.69
C TYR A 94 0.03 11.87 19.80
N ASP A 95 -0.51 12.41 18.71
CA ASP A 95 -1.16 13.73 18.73
C ASP A 95 -2.38 13.75 19.67
N GLN A 96 -3.20 12.69 19.65
CA GLN A 96 -4.33 12.55 20.58
C GLN A 96 -3.88 12.42 22.04
N LEU A 97 -2.81 11.68 22.30
CA LEU A 97 -2.23 11.55 23.63
C LEU A 97 -1.73 12.92 24.14
N LEU A 98 -0.94 13.63 23.32
CA LEU A 98 -0.43 14.96 23.67
C LEU A 98 -1.56 15.96 23.94
N ALA A 99 -2.64 15.92 23.15
CA ALA A 99 -3.82 16.75 23.39
C ALA A 99 -4.50 16.41 24.72
N THR A 100 -4.57 15.12 25.07
CA THR A 100 -5.18 14.66 26.34
C THR A 100 -4.33 15.05 27.54
N GLU A 101 -3.02 14.92 27.44
CA GLU A 101 -2.09 15.33 28.50
C GLU A 101 -2.11 16.85 28.73
N ARG A 102 -2.18 17.65 27.65
CA ARG A 102 -2.36 19.12 27.77
C ARG A 102 -3.64 19.49 28.52
N LYS A 103 -4.77 18.85 28.19
CA LYS A 103 -6.04 19.07 28.89
C LYS A 103 -5.98 18.69 30.37
N ARG A 104 -5.26 17.61 30.69
CA ARG A 104 -5.04 17.20 32.10
C ARG A 104 -4.24 18.24 32.86
N ILE A 105 -3.17 18.76 32.26
CA ILE A 105 -2.33 19.82 32.87
C ILE A 105 -3.18 21.07 33.13
N GLU A 106 -3.96 21.53 32.14
CA GLU A 106 -4.83 22.70 32.28
C GLU A 106 -5.88 22.53 33.40
N LEU A 107 -6.48 21.34 33.51
CA LEU A 107 -7.40 21.02 34.59
C LEU A 107 -6.71 21.06 35.96
N LEU A 108 -5.50 20.50 36.06
CA LEU A 108 -4.72 20.51 37.31
C LEU A 108 -4.33 21.94 37.71
N GLU A 109 -3.92 22.78 36.77
CA GLU A 109 -3.62 24.20 37.01
C GLU A 109 -4.85 24.96 37.51
N THR A 110 -6.01 24.70 36.90
CA THR A 110 -7.29 25.30 37.31
C THR A 110 -7.68 24.89 38.73
N LEU A 111 -7.55 23.61 39.06
CA LEU A 111 -7.82 23.10 40.40
C LEU A 111 -6.87 23.69 41.44
N LEU A 112 -5.58 23.81 41.11
CA LEU A 112 -4.59 24.41 41.99
C LEU A 112 -4.91 25.88 42.29
N LYS A 113 -5.34 26.64 41.27
CA LYS A 113 -5.76 28.03 41.44
C LYS A 113 -6.98 28.17 42.35
N ILE A 114 -8.00 27.32 42.15
CA ILE A 114 -9.19 27.29 43.02
C ILE A 114 -8.81 26.98 44.48
N GLU A 115 -7.92 26.02 44.71
CA GLU A 115 -7.45 25.69 46.06
C GLU A 115 -6.63 26.80 46.71
N GLN A 116 -5.87 27.58 45.93
CA GLN A 116 -5.17 28.76 46.43
C GLN A 116 -6.15 29.88 46.80
N GLU A 117 -7.20 30.09 46.00
CA GLU A 117 -8.24 31.09 46.25
C GLU A 117 -9.09 30.75 47.49
N LYS A 118 -9.32 29.46 47.80
CA LYS A 118 -10.04 29.03 49.03
C LYS A 118 -9.25 29.24 50.34
N LYS A 119 -7.94 29.44 50.26
CA LYS A 119 -7.07 29.61 51.44
C LYS A 119 -6.90 31.08 51.85
N HIS A 120 -7.48 32.00 51.11
CA HIS A 120 -7.59 33.42 51.43
C HIS A 120 -9.03 33.79 51.80
#